data_AF-A0A0D7PJT0-F1
#
_entry.id   AF-A0A0D7PJT0-F1
#
_cell.length_a   1.000
_cell.length_b   1.000
_cell.length_c   1.000
_cell.angle_alpha   90.00
_cell.angle_beta   90.00
_cell.angle_gamma   90.00
#
_symmetry.space_group_name_H-M   'P 1'
#
loop_
_entity.id
_entity.type
_entity.pdbx_description
1 polymer ?
#
loop_
_entity_poly.entity_id
_entity_poly.type
_entity_poly.pdbx_seq_one_letter_code
_entity_poly.pdbx_strand_id
1 'polypeptide(L)'
;MRTNMNAILLAAGLFSAVPAAAQTYDPRYPVCIEVYTIDGNTIDCSFTSMAQCTATASGQAAQCYANPYVVQNRQPGLGPSPPRRNR
;
A
#
# COMPACT_ATOMS: atom_id res chain seq x y z
N MET A 1 5.85 -36.16 50.26
CA MET A 1 5.92 -36.09 48.79
C MET A 1 5.66 -34.65 48.38
N ARG A 2 6.57 -34.06 47.61
CA ARG A 2 6.64 -32.63 47.29
C ARG A 2 5.85 -32.36 46.01
N THR A 3 4.79 -31.56 46.09
CA THR A 3 4.05 -31.12 44.89
C THR A 3 4.52 -29.72 44.54
N ASN A 4 5.48 -29.62 43.63
CA ASN A 4 5.98 -28.36 43.11
C ASN A 4 5.02 -27.89 42.01
N MET A 5 4.22 -26.86 42.28
CA MET A 5 3.25 -26.31 41.35
C MET A 5 3.93 -25.22 40.50
N ASN A 6 4.31 -25.57 39.27
CA ASN A 6 4.85 -24.63 38.29
C ASN A 6 3.73 -23.71 37.78
N ALA A 7 3.76 -22.43 38.17
CA ALA A 7 2.89 -21.41 37.61
C ALA A 7 3.45 -20.95 36.25
N ILE A 8 2.79 -21.35 35.16
CA ILE A 8 3.09 -20.83 33.81
C ILE A 8 2.42 -19.46 33.70
N LEU A 9 3.23 -18.40 33.74
CA LEU A 9 2.78 -17.03 33.49
C LEU A 9 2.54 -16.87 31.98
N LEU A 10 1.27 -16.80 31.57
CA LEU A 10 0.85 -16.44 30.22
C LEU A 10 1.05 -14.92 30.02
N ALA A 11 2.11 -14.54 29.33
CA ALA A 11 2.30 -13.17 28.86
C ALA A 11 1.34 -12.89 27.69
N ALA A 12 0.23 -12.21 27.96
CA ALA A 12 -0.63 -11.67 26.93
C ALA A 12 0.05 -10.45 26.31
N GLY A 13 0.75 -10.66 25.19
CA GLY A 13 1.27 -9.57 24.37
C GLY A 13 0.12 -8.75 23.79
N LEU A 14 0.05 -7.47 24.15
CA LEU A 14 -0.80 -6.49 23.49
C LEU A 14 -0.26 -6.28 22.07
N PHE A 15 -0.85 -6.98 21.10
CA PHE A 15 -0.63 -6.67 19.69
C PHE A 15 -1.27 -5.30 19.43
N SER A 16 -0.43 -4.27 19.30
CA SER A 16 -0.85 -2.99 18.74
C SER A 16 -1.26 -3.24 17.30
N ALA A 17 -2.57 -3.35 17.05
CA ALA A 17 -3.12 -3.37 15.70
C ALA A 17 -2.82 -2.01 15.06
N VAL A 18 -1.75 -1.96 14.26
CA VAL A 18 -1.52 -0.86 13.31
C VAL A 18 -2.77 -0.79 12.44
N PRO A 19 -3.32 0.41 12.16
CA PRO A 19 -4.50 0.51 11.32
C PRO A 19 -4.17 -0.09 9.96
N ALA A 20 -4.76 -1.25 9.67
CA ALA A 20 -4.84 -1.78 8.32
C ALA A 20 -5.82 -0.89 7.55
N ALA A 21 -5.36 0.30 7.16
CA ALA A 21 -5.99 1.00 6.06
C ALA A 21 -5.97 0.02 4.88
N ALA A 22 -7.12 -0.17 4.23
CA ALA A 22 -7.32 -1.05 3.09
C ALA A 22 -6.53 -0.58 1.85
N GLN A 23 -5.21 -0.52 1.96
CA GLN A 23 -4.30 -0.24 0.87
C GLN A 23 -3.83 -1.60 0.36
N THR A 24 -4.41 -2.02 -0.76
CA THR A 24 -4.02 -3.25 -1.45
C THR A 24 -2.57 -3.19 -1.98
N TYR A 25 -2.00 -1.98 -2.12
CA TYR A 25 -0.65 -1.77 -2.66
C TYR A 25 0.10 -0.67 -1.90
N ASP A 26 1.42 -0.81 -1.77
CA ASP A 26 2.27 0.14 -1.05
C ASP A 26 2.37 1.48 -1.80
N PRO A 27 1.98 2.61 -1.17
CA PRO A 27 2.01 3.94 -1.78
C PRO A 27 3.42 4.43 -2.17
N ARG A 28 4.50 3.77 -1.71
CA ARG A 28 5.89 4.12 -2.04
C ARG A 28 6.28 3.76 -3.46
N TYR A 29 5.54 2.84 -4.09
CA TYR A 29 5.82 2.35 -5.43
C TYR A 29 4.81 2.94 -6.41
N PRO A 30 5.20 3.96 -7.19
CA PRO A 30 4.28 4.71 -8.05
C PRO A 30 3.81 3.98 -9.29
N VAL A 31 4.35 2.80 -9.60
CA VAL A 31 4.05 2.07 -10.83
C VAL A 31 3.67 0.63 -10.49
N CYS A 32 2.61 0.18 -11.15
CA CYS A 32 2.12 -1.19 -11.10
C CYS A 32 2.26 -1.87 -12.45
N ILE A 33 2.46 -3.18 -12.44
CA ILE A 33 2.34 -4.08 -13.59
C ILE A 33 1.13 -4.99 -13.36
N GLU A 34 0.34 -5.21 -14.40
CA GLU A 34 -0.70 -6.23 -14.45
C GLU A 34 -0.31 -7.26 -15.50
N VAL A 35 -0.13 -8.50 -15.09
CA VAL A 35 0.22 -9.62 -15.96
C VAL A 35 -1.03 -10.47 -16.18
N TYR A 36 -1.36 -10.71 -17.44
CA TYR A 36 -2.49 -11.52 -17.87
C TYR A 36 -2.03 -12.95 -18.14
N THR A 37 -2.63 -13.91 -17.46
CA THR A 37 -2.41 -15.35 -17.63
C THR A 37 -3.73 -16.04 -17.97
N ILE A 38 -3.67 -17.33 -18.32
CA ILE A 38 -4.86 -18.13 -18.60
C ILE A 38 -5.74 -18.27 -17.34
N ASP A 39 -5.10 -18.29 -16.16
CA ASP A 39 -5.77 -18.50 -14.88
C ASP A 39 -6.27 -17.19 -14.24
N GLY A 40 -5.97 -16.03 -14.83
CA GLY A 40 -6.44 -14.73 -14.37
C GLY A 40 -5.46 -13.59 -14.61
N ASN A 41 -5.62 -12.50 -13.87
CA ASN A 41 -4.69 -11.37 -13.85
C ASN A 41 -4.01 -11.27 -12.49
N THR A 42 -2.74 -10.87 -12.50
CA THR A 42 -1.98 -10.60 -11.28
C THR A 42 -1.40 -9.20 -11.35
N ILE A 43 -1.64 -8.40 -10.31
CA ILE A 43 -1.17 -7.03 -10.21
C ILE A 43 -0.06 -6.96 -9.18
N ASP A 44 1.07 -6.36 -9.55
CA ASP A 44 2.20 -6.09 -8.66
C ASP A 44 2.62 -4.62 -8.75
N CYS A 45 2.67 -3.95 -7.60
CA CYS A 45 3.04 -2.54 -7.48
C CYS A 45 4.35 -2.41 -6.70
N SER A 46 5.44 -2.93 -7.25
CA SER A 46 6.79 -2.84 -6.67
C SER A 46 7.78 -2.01 -7.52
N PHE A 47 7.26 -1.29 -8.54
CA PHE A 47 8.08 -0.52 -9.48
C PHE A 47 8.13 0.95 -9.10
N THR A 48 9.32 1.55 -9.25
CA THR A 48 9.52 2.99 -9.01
C THR A 48 9.44 3.83 -10.26
N SER A 49 9.51 3.22 -11.45
CA SER A 49 9.58 3.90 -12.74
C SER A 49 8.88 3.13 -13.85
N MET A 50 8.25 3.84 -14.78
CA MET A 50 7.56 3.24 -15.93
C MET A 50 8.54 2.43 -16.81
N ALA A 51 9.75 2.96 -17.04
CA ALA A 51 10.78 2.27 -17.81
C ALA A 51 11.17 0.91 -17.21
N GLN A 52 11.24 0.82 -15.87
CA GLN A 52 11.52 -0.42 -15.17
C GLN A 52 10.37 -1.42 -15.34
N CYS A 53 9.12 -0.95 -15.20
CA CYS A 53 7.95 -1.77 -15.45
C CYS A 53 7.89 -2.27 -16.90
N THR A 54 8.13 -1.40 -17.89
CA THR A 54 8.11 -1.80 -19.31
C THR A 54 9.22 -2.78 -19.67
N ALA A 55 10.38 -2.67 -19.02
CA ALA A 55 11.47 -3.63 -19.20
C ALA A 55 11.06 -5.02 -18.69
N THR A 56 10.34 -5.10 -17.57
CA THR A 56 9.78 -6.36 -17.05
C THR A 56 8.60 -6.87 -17.87
N ALA A 57 7.71 -5.98 -18.31
CA ALA A 57 6.56 -6.32 -19.15
C ALA A 57 6.96 -6.82 -20.55
N SER A 58 8.16 -6.47 -21.01
CA SER A 58 8.66 -6.86 -22.33
C SER A 58 8.71 -8.38 -22.49
N GLY A 59 7.95 -8.90 -23.44
CA GLY A 59 7.86 -10.34 -23.72
C GLY A 59 6.82 -11.09 -22.89
N GLN A 60 6.02 -10.38 -22.08
CA GLN A 60 4.87 -10.94 -21.37
C GLN A 60 3.58 -10.25 -21.83
N ALA A 61 2.44 -10.91 -21.64
CA ALA A 61 1.13 -10.26 -21.76
C ALA A 61 0.90 -9.41 -20.50
N ALA A 62 1.53 -8.23 -20.44
CA ALA A 62 1.50 -7.38 -19.26
C ALA A 62 1.28 -5.90 -19.60
N GLN A 63 0.63 -5.15 -18.71
CA GLN A 63 0.38 -3.72 -18.83
C GLN A 63 0.91 -2.96 -17.61
N CYS A 64 1.55 -1.82 -17.84
CA CYS A 64 2.04 -0.93 -16.79
C CYS A 64 1.10 0.26 -16.61
N TYR A 65 0.84 0.68 -15.37
CA TYR A 65 0.05 1.86 -15.05
C TYR A 65 0.45 2.51 -13.72
N ALA A 66 -0.01 3.73 -13.47
CA ALA A 66 0.29 4.48 -12.25
C ALA A 66 -0.49 3.91 -11.06
N ASN A 67 0.21 3.66 -9.95
CA ASN A 67 -0.40 3.20 -8.71
C ASN A 67 -1.37 4.26 -8.16
N PRO A 68 -2.69 4.00 -8.05
CA PRO A 68 -3.65 4.98 -7.57
C PRO A 68 -3.52 5.27 -6.07
N TYR A 69 -2.80 4.40 -5.33
CA TYR A 69 -2.57 4.54 -3.89
C TYR A 69 -1.37 5.40 -3.55
N VAL A 70 -0.56 5.83 -4.53
CA VAL A 70 0.44 6.87 -4.27
C VAL A 70 -0.29 8.01 -3.59
N VAL A 71 0.19 8.38 -2.41
CA VAL A 71 -0.41 9.49 -1.68
C VAL A 71 -0.36 10.65 -2.64
N GLN A 72 -1.52 11.04 -3.19
CA GLN A 72 -1.60 12.27 -3.93
C GLN A 72 -1.31 13.31 -2.87
N ASN A 73 -0.05 13.75 -2.81
CA ASN A 73 0.39 14.90 -2.05
C ASN A 73 -0.22 16.18 -2.66
N ARG A 74 -1.50 16.14 -3.08
CA ARG A 74 -2.42 17.22 -2.87
C ARG A 74 -2.48 17.45 -1.37
N GLN A 75 -1.46 18.12 -0.84
CA GLN A 75 -1.76 19.22 0.05
C GLN A 75 -2.86 20.01 -0.68
N PRO A 76 -4.04 20.20 -0.08
CA PRO A 76 -4.92 21.30 -0.45
C PRO A 76 -4.21 22.59 -0.01
N GLY A 77 -3.04 22.84 -0.58
CA GLY A 77 -2.22 24.01 -0.33
C GLY A 77 -2.76 25.11 -1.21
N LEU A 78 -3.46 26.05 -0.59
CA LEU A 78 -3.62 27.42 -1.08
C LEU A 78 -4.40 27.57 -2.39
N GLY A 79 -5.65 27.09 -2.42
CA GLY A 79 -6.65 27.90 -3.13
C GLY A 79 -6.71 29.29 -2.47
N PRO A 80 -6.74 30.41 -3.22
CA PRO A 80 -6.93 31.73 -2.61
C PRO A 80 -8.20 31.68 -1.75
N SER A 81 -8.10 32.03 -0.46
CA SER A 81 -9.30 32.16 0.36
C SER A 81 -10.24 33.17 -0.32
N PRO A 82 -11.54 32.85 -0.48
CA PRO A 82 -12.47 33.80 -1.09
C PRO A 82 -12.47 35.10 -0.27
N PRO A 83 -12.59 36.28 -0.91
CA PRO A 83 -12.63 37.54 -0.18
C PRO A 83 -13.81 37.50 0.80
N ARG A 84 -13.52 37.70 2.09
CA ARG A 84 -14.52 37.94 3.14
C ARG A 84 -15.36 39.16 2.72
N ARG A 85 -16.54 38.91 2.15
CA ARG A 85 -17.53 39.97 1.93
C ARG A 85 -18.15 40.30 3.29
N ASN A 86 -17.59 41.29 3.98
CA ASN A 86 -18.24 41.91 5.13
C ASN A 86 -19.51 42.61 4.66
N ARG A 87 -20.64 42.18 5.20
CA ARG A 87 -21.92 42.89 5.12
C ARG A 87 -22.18 43.52 6.48
#